data_AF-A0A958SCZ5-F1
#
_entry.id   AF-A0A958SCZ5-F1
#
_cell.length_a   1.000
_cell.length_b   1.000
_cell.length_c   1.000
_cell.angle_alpha   90.00
_cell.angle_beta   90.00
_cell.angle_gamma   90.00
#
_symmetry.space_group_name_H-M   'P 1'
#
loop_
_entity.id
_entity.type
_entity.pdbx_description
1 polymer ?
#
loop_
_entity_poly.entity_id
_entity_poly.type
_entity_poly.pdbx_seq_one_letter_code
_entity_poly.pdbx_strand_id
1 'polypeptide(L)'
;MSKRYQIQWERSKLDLAELARKRWIEKWSVPKMAKYFERSPETIQMHICHLRKGKINKVDLCPEERRLISLQLFEVFKGQS
;
A
#
# COMPACT_ATOMS: atom_id res chain seq x y z
N MET A 1 -30.25 -26.15 -12.48
CA MET A 1 -29.06 -25.79 -13.28
C MET A 1 -28.57 -24.43 -12.85
N SER A 2 -27.47 -24.40 -12.11
CA SER A 2 -26.87 -23.20 -11.51
C SER A 2 -26.05 -22.43 -12.54
N LYS A 3 -26.37 -21.15 -12.77
CA LYS A 3 -25.45 -20.19 -13.41
C LYS A 3 -25.52 -18.87 -12.65
N ARG A 4 -24.84 -18.83 -11.51
CA ARG A 4 -24.53 -17.58 -10.82
C ARG A 4 -23.44 -16.90 -11.63
N TYR A 5 -23.81 -15.90 -12.43
CA TYR A 5 -22.85 -14.99 -13.04
C TYR A 5 -22.24 -14.17 -11.90
N GLN A 6 -21.08 -14.60 -11.40
CA GLN A 6 -20.22 -13.74 -10.58
C GLN A 6 -19.66 -12.68 -11.52
N ILE A 7 -20.39 -11.57 -11.57
CA ILE A 7 -20.05 -10.32 -12.24
C ILE A 7 -18.67 -9.86 -11.71
N GLN A 8 -17.61 -10.17 -12.45
CA GLN A 8 -16.20 -9.79 -12.20
C GLN A 8 -15.98 -8.28 -12.43
N TRP A 9 -16.66 -7.44 -11.66
CA TRP A 9 -16.45 -5.98 -11.68
C TRP A 9 -15.86 -5.44 -10.38
N GLU A 10 -15.14 -6.27 -9.62
CA GLU A 10 -14.15 -5.73 -8.70
C GLU A 10 -12.97 -5.24 -9.53
N ARG A 11 -13.05 -3.97 -9.98
CA ARG A 11 -11.86 -3.22 -10.37
C ARG A 11 -10.83 -3.49 -9.28
N SER A 12 -9.76 -4.23 -9.57
CA SER A 12 -8.70 -4.56 -8.61
C SER A 12 -8.27 -3.27 -7.93
N LYS A 13 -8.86 -3.01 -6.75
CA LYS A 13 -8.54 -1.86 -5.93
C LYS A 13 -7.14 -2.19 -5.46
N LEU A 14 -6.19 -1.37 -5.89
CA LEU A 14 -4.81 -1.50 -5.45
C LEU A 14 -4.80 -1.65 -3.94
N ASP A 15 -4.33 -2.79 -3.45
CA ASP A 15 -4.40 -3.11 -2.03
C ASP A 15 -3.40 -2.21 -1.29
N LEU A 16 -3.94 -1.18 -0.66
CA LEU A 16 -3.13 -0.17 0.03
C LEU A 16 -2.43 -0.75 1.26
N ALA A 17 -2.96 -1.83 1.84
CA ALA A 17 -2.36 -2.51 2.98
C ALA A 17 -1.11 -3.24 2.53
N GLU A 18 -1.24 -4.05 1.49
CA GLU A 18 -0.13 -4.76 0.88
C GLU A 18 0.92 -3.80 0.33
N LEU A 19 0.51 -2.69 -0.29
CA LEU A 19 1.45 -1.65 -0.74
C LEU A 19 2.26 -1.10 0.44
N ALA A 20 1.60 -0.82 1.57
CA ALA A 20 2.26 -0.30 2.75
C ALA A 20 3.25 -1.32 3.35
N ARG A 21 2.84 -2.59 3.47
CA ARG A 21 3.73 -3.69 3.92
C ARG A 21 4.96 -3.80 3.02
N LYS A 22 4.76 -3.91 1.71
CA LYS A 22 5.84 -4.06 0.72
C LYS A 22 6.80 -2.87 0.77
N ARG A 23 6.29 -1.65 0.99
CA ARG A 23 7.11 -0.43 1.06
C ARG A 23 7.92 -0.30 2.36
N TRP A 24 7.29 -0.48 3.52
CA TRP A 24 7.91 -0.16 4.82
C TRP A 24 8.41 -1.38 5.59
N ILE A 25 7.79 -2.54 5.44
CA ILE A 25 8.24 -3.79 6.06
C ILE A 25 9.29 -4.44 5.18
N GLU A 26 8.97 -4.70 3.90
CA GLU A 26 9.89 -5.40 2.99
C GLU A 26 10.87 -4.47 2.26
N LYS A 27 10.73 -3.15 2.41
CA LYS A 27 11.60 -2.13 1.79
C LYS A 27 11.72 -2.25 0.27
N TRP A 28 10.65 -2.66 -0.43
CA TRP A 28 10.67 -2.76 -1.88
C TRP A 28 10.84 -1.39 -2.55
N SER A 29 11.44 -1.40 -3.74
CA SER A 29 11.57 -0.22 -4.60
C SER A 29 10.28 0.01 -5.40
N VAL A 30 9.99 1.27 -5.73
CA VAL A 30 8.83 1.66 -6.56
C VAL A 30 8.73 0.86 -7.87
N PRO A 31 9.81 0.66 -8.67
CA PRO A 31 9.71 -0.15 -9.89
C PRO A 31 9.38 -1.62 -9.62
N LYS A 32 9.87 -2.20 -8.51
CA LYS A 32 9.53 -3.57 -8.10
C LYS A 32 8.06 -3.69 -7.71
N MET A 33 7.53 -2.72 -6.96
CA MET A 33 6.10 -2.66 -6.61
C MET A 33 5.23 -2.42 -7.84
N ALA A 34 5.62 -1.53 -8.75
CA ALA A 34 4.93 -1.28 -10.00
C ALA A 34 4.73 -2.56 -10.81
N LYS A 35 5.80 -3.37 -10.92
CA LYS A 35 5.73 -4.69 -11.59
C LYS A 35 4.82 -5.67 -10.85
N TYR A 36 4.88 -5.70 -9.52
CA TYR A 36 4.09 -6.63 -8.71
C TYR A 36 2.59 -6.32 -8.70
N PHE A 37 2.23 -5.04 -8.58
CA PHE A 37 0.83 -4.59 -8.61
C PHE A 37 0.31 -4.37 -10.04
N GLU A 38 1.13 -4.61 -11.06
CA GLU A 38 0.82 -4.36 -12.48
C GLU A 38 0.30 -2.93 -12.72
N ARG A 39 0.89 -1.95 -12.02
CA ARG A 39 0.53 -0.53 -12.09
C ARG A 39 1.71 0.34 -12.49
N SER A 40 1.42 1.51 -13.04
CA SER A 40 2.43 2.52 -13.33
C SER A 40 3.16 2.95 -12.05
N PRO A 41 4.49 3.18 -12.13
CA PRO A 41 5.27 3.65 -10.98
C PRO A 41 4.75 4.98 -10.41
N GLU A 42 4.19 5.85 -11.26
CA GLU A 42 3.55 7.10 -10.87
C GLU A 42 2.33 6.85 -9.97
N THR A 43 1.48 5.88 -10.34
CA THR A 43 0.31 5.47 -9.54
C THR A 43 0.75 4.95 -8.18
N ILE A 44 1.77 4.09 -8.15
CA ILE A 44 2.36 3.58 -6.91
C ILE A 44 2.87 4.72 -6.04
N GLN A 45 3.61 5.67 -6.64
CA GLN A 45 4.17 6.81 -5.93
C GLN A 45 3.09 7.75 -5.36
N MET A 46 2.03 8.00 -6.13
CA MET A 46 0.86 8.76 -5.69
C MET A 46 0.19 8.10 -4.47
N HIS A 47 -0.01 6.78 -4.52
CA HIS A 47 -0.59 6.03 -3.39
C HIS A 47 0.32 6.05 -2.16
N ILE A 48 1.63 5.87 -2.32
CA ILE A 48 2.60 6.01 -1.22
C ILE A 48 2.52 7.43 -0.62
N CYS A 49 2.43 8.46 -1.44
CA CYS A 49 2.29 9.85 -0.98
C CYS A 49 0.98 10.05 -0.19
N HIS A 50 -0.14 9.52 -0.69
CA HIS A 50 -1.42 9.55 0.03
C HIS A 50 -1.39 8.78 1.36
N LEU A 51 -0.71 7.63 1.42
CA LEU A 51 -0.53 6.87 2.65
C LEU A 51 0.27 7.67 3.68
N ARG A 52 1.36 8.30 3.24
CA ARG A 52 2.21 9.16 4.06
C ARG A 52 1.45 10.40 4.58
N LYS A 53 0.52 10.95 3.81
CA LYS A 53 -0.32 12.10 4.21
C LYS A 53 -1.45 11.77 5.22
N GLY A 54 -1.52 10.53 5.72
CA GLY A 54 -2.44 10.17 6.81
C GLY A 54 -3.57 9.23 6.44
N LYS A 55 -3.59 8.69 5.20
CA LYS A 55 -4.55 7.63 4.85
C LYS A 55 -4.19 6.27 5.46
N ILE A 56 -3.03 6.11 6.09
CA ILE A 56 -2.61 4.84 6.70
C ILE A 56 -3.59 4.34 7.77
N ASN A 57 -4.28 5.27 8.45
CA ASN A 57 -5.30 4.92 9.44
C ASN A 57 -6.60 4.35 8.83
N LYS A 58 -6.80 4.54 7.52
CA LYS A 58 -7.96 4.05 6.76
C LYS A 58 -7.65 2.75 6.00
N VAL A 59 -6.44 2.22 6.15
CA VAL A 59 -6.03 0.97 5.52
C VAL A 59 -6.23 -0.18 6.49
N ASP A 60 -6.70 -1.30 5.96
CA ASP A 60 -6.91 -2.56 6.68
C ASP A 60 -5.56 -3.24 6.95
N LEU A 61 -4.84 -2.72 7.95
CA LEU A 61 -3.57 -3.23 8.44
C LEU A 61 -3.78 -3.84 9.82
N CYS A 62 -3.12 -4.95 10.11
CA CYS A 62 -3.08 -5.45 11.48
C CYS A 62 -2.44 -4.40 12.41
N PRO A 63 -2.85 -4.35 13.69
CA PRO A 63 -2.34 -3.36 14.64
C PRO A 63 -0.80 -3.42 14.80
N GLU A 64 -0.21 -4.61 14.66
CA GLU A 64 1.23 -4.81 14.68
C GLU A 64 1.93 -4.22 13.45
N GLU A 65 1.41 -4.50 12.25
CA GLU A 65 1.92 -3.93 10.99
C GLU A 65 1.81 -2.41 11.00
N ARG A 66 0.68 -1.87 11.49
CA ARG A 66 0.48 -0.42 11.64
C ARG A 66 1.52 0.19 12.57
N ARG A 67 1.86 -0.47 13.68
CA ARG A 67 2.92 -0.01 14.59
C ARG A 67 4.28 0.05 13.89
N LEU A 68 4.67 -1.03 13.21
CA LEU A 68 5.96 -1.09 12.48
C LEU A 68 6.06 0.01 11.42
N ILE A 69 5.00 0.17 10.62
CA ILE A 69 4.95 1.18 9.57
C ILE A 69 4.96 2.59 10.16
N SER A 70 4.25 2.82 11.26
CA SER A 70 4.24 4.12 11.96
C SER A 70 5.61 4.48 12.52
N LEU A 71 6.35 3.50 13.07
CA LEU A 71 7.73 3.71 13.53
C LEU A 71 8.66 4.06 12.37
N GLN A 72 8.61 3.30 11.27
CA GLN A 72 9.40 3.59 10.07
C GLN A 72 9.09 4.97 9.49
N LEU A 73 7.81 5.35 9.44
CA LEU A 73 7.42 6.70 9.03
C LEU A 73 8.02 7.75 9.95
N PHE A 74 7.93 7.57 11.26
CA PHE A 74 8.49 8.48 12.25
C PHE A 74 10.02 8.63 12.09
N GLU A 75 10.75 7.54 11.87
CA GLU A 75 12.20 7.57 11.60
C GLU A 75 12.54 8.37 10.33
N VAL A 76 11.78 8.15 9.24
CA VAL A 76 11.94 8.91 7.99
C VAL A 76 11.66 10.40 8.18
N PHE A 77 10.73 10.77 9.08
CA PHE A 77 10.47 12.18 9.42
C PHE A 77 11.56 12.79 10.32
N LYS A 78 12.20 12.01 11.20
CA LYS A 78 13.25 12.51 12.10
C LYS A 78 14.57 12.82 11.41
N GLY A 79 14.84 12.19 10.26
CA GLY A 79 16.06 12.40 9.46
C GLY A 79 16.07 13.66 8.57
N GLN A 80 15.10 14.57 8.71
CA GLN A 80 15.04 15.86 7.99
C GLN A 80 15.35 17.08 8.86
N SER A 81 15.90 16.90 10.07
CA SER A 81 16.29 18.01 10.97
C SER A 81 17.79 18.18 11.09
#